data_AF-A0A1Q2YCR5-F1
#
_entry.id   AF-A0A1Q2YCR5-F1
#
_cell.length_a   1.000
_cell.length_b   1.000
_cell.length_c   1.000
_cell.angle_alpha   90.00
_cell.angle_beta   90.00
_cell.angle_gamma   90.00
#
_symmetry.space_group_name_H-M   'P 1'
#
loop_
_entity.id
_entity.type
_entity.pdbx_description
1 polymer ?
#
loop_
_entity_poly.entity_id
_entity_poly.type
_entity_poly.pdbx_seq_one_letter_code
_entity_poly.pdbx_strand_id
1 'polypeptide(L)'
;MGIAMLRVNKMQAKWRVKIARSLVTPPEKKSERMKCGYIVKRYSMFILPFITTLREGLEAVVFVGGVGIGSSAKSFPLPVVCGLFAGAFVGGFMYYGGSAISLQVFLCISTAILYLISAGLFSRGVWFFENYVFNLQTGGDAAENGSGPGTYNIHKTVWHVNCCNPLIDEGWDVFNSLLGWQNTATYGSILAYNLYWLALIVVLGLMLFEEKKGHLPFCKSLTLRKLNPMYHVKNKKKNELSDAEAARLFQEARNNLQERVSLEGNDASADSGNVELDILREGTSAKKAESSIEFDTIP
;
A
#
# COMPACT_ATOMS: atom_id res chain seq x y z
N MET A 1 -8.34 0.47 6.83
CA MET A 1 -6.99 0.32 6.23
C MET A 1 -5.88 0.92 7.09
N GLY A 2 -6.01 2.14 7.63
CA GLY A 2 -4.96 2.79 8.44
C GLY A 2 -4.40 1.96 9.61
N ILE A 3 -5.25 1.26 10.35
CA ILE A 3 -4.80 0.39 11.47
C ILE A 3 -3.87 -0.74 10.99
N ALA A 4 -4.11 -1.28 9.79
CA ALA A 4 -3.24 -2.29 9.21
C ALA A 4 -1.88 -1.70 8.81
N MET A 5 -1.86 -0.48 8.27
CA MET A 5 -0.61 0.23 7.94
C MET A 5 0.27 0.49 9.16
N LEU A 6 -0.31 0.82 10.33
CA LEU A 6 0.46 0.97 11.58
C LEU A 6 1.18 -0.32 12.01
N ARG A 7 0.73 -1.50 11.55
CA ARG A 7 1.35 -2.81 11.81
C ARG A 7 2.25 -3.30 10.68
N VAL A 8 2.72 -2.40 9.81
CA VAL A 8 3.54 -2.74 8.64
C VAL A 8 4.76 -3.60 8.98
N ASN A 9 5.46 -3.35 10.09
CA ASN A 9 6.67 -4.11 10.46
C ASN A 9 6.38 -5.61 10.65
N LYS A 10 5.27 -5.95 11.33
CA LYS A 10 4.86 -7.36 11.53
C LYS A 10 4.37 -7.98 10.22
N MET A 11 3.72 -7.21 9.36
CA MET A 11 3.30 -7.69 8.04
C MET A 11 4.50 -7.94 7.14
N GLN A 12 5.46 -7.02 7.07
CA GLN A 12 6.70 -7.17 6.32
C GLN A 12 7.47 -8.41 6.76
N ALA A 13 7.60 -8.67 8.07
CA ALA A 13 8.23 -9.89 8.57
C ALA A 13 7.53 -11.16 8.08
N LYS A 14 6.20 -11.25 8.20
CA LYS A 14 5.42 -12.39 7.70
C LYS A 14 5.48 -12.55 6.18
N TRP A 15 5.50 -11.43 5.45
CA TRP A 15 5.64 -11.42 4.00
C TRP A 15 7.03 -11.89 3.57
N ARG A 16 8.10 -11.44 4.23
CA ARG A 16 9.47 -11.92 4.01
C ARG A 16 9.55 -13.44 4.17
N VAL A 17 8.96 -14.00 5.23
CA VAL A 17 8.90 -15.46 5.46
C VAL A 17 8.15 -16.16 4.33
N LYS A 18 7.01 -15.62 3.90
CA LYS A 18 6.17 -16.23 2.86
C LYS A 18 6.85 -16.23 1.49
N ILE A 19 7.57 -15.16 1.18
CA ILE A 19 8.35 -15.01 -0.05
C ILE A 19 9.54 -15.97 -0.03
N ALA A 20 10.30 -16.01 1.07
CA ALA A 20 11.40 -16.95 1.24
C ALA A 20 10.93 -18.41 1.01
N ARG A 21 9.81 -18.80 1.63
CA ARG A 21 9.21 -20.12 1.42
C ARG A 21 8.83 -20.38 -0.05
N SER A 22 8.31 -19.38 -0.75
CA SER A 22 7.94 -19.51 -2.17
C SER A 22 9.13 -19.54 -3.12
N LEU A 23 10.28 -19.00 -2.71
CA LEU A 23 11.52 -19.01 -3.48
C LEU A 23 12.24 -20.38 -3.37
N VAL A 24 12.12 -21.03 -2.22
CA VAL A 24 12.91 -22.22 -1.83
C VAL A 24 12.25 -23.54 -2.23
N THR A 25 10.94 -23.53 -2.50
CA THR A 25 10.22 -24.74 -2.90
C THR A 25 10.05 -24.77 -4.43
N PRO A 26 10.99 -25.31 -5.22
CA PRO A 26 10.77 -25.53 -6.64
C PRO A 26 9.69 -26.60 -6.85
N PRO A 27 8.77 -26.45 -7.82
CA PRO A 27 7.82 -27.51 -8.15
C PRO A 27 8.53 -28.71 -8.81
N GLU A 28 8.26 -29.93 -8.33
CA GLU A 28 8.84 -31.19 -8.86
C GLU A 28 8.51 -31.47 -10.34
N LYS A 29 7.46 -30.86 -10.92
CA LYS A 29 6.97 -31.18 -12.27
C LYS A 29 6.95 -29.97 -13.23
N LYS A 30 7.54 -30.12 -14.43
CA LYS A 30 7.57 -29.11 -15.51
C LYS A 30 6.18 -28.61 -15.95
N SER A 31 5.14 -29.45 -15.90
CA SER A 31 3.76 -29.08 -16.28
C SER A 31 3.08 -28.11 -15.30
N GLU A 32 3.48 -28.11 -14.02
CA GLU A 32 2.95 -27.18 -13.01
C GLU A 32 3.54 -25.77 -13.12
N ARG A 33 4.62 -25.61 -13.89
CA ARG A 33 5.38 -24.37 -14.09
C ARG A 33 4.64 -23.38 -15.01
N MET A 34 3.67 -23.84 -15.80
CA MET A 34 2.82 -23.00 -16.69
C MET A 34 1.44 -22.68 -16.09
N LYS A 35 1.10 -23.16 -14.89
CA LYS A 35 -0.15 -22.74 -14.23
C LYS A 35 -0.07 -21.24 -13.89
N CYS A 36 -1.12 -20.48 -14.22
CA CYS A 36 -1.27 -19.07 -13.86
C CYS A 36 -0.97 -18.82 -12.36
N GLY A 37 -1.38 -19.75 -11.49
CA GLY A 37 -1.07 -19.69 -10.06
C GLY A 37 0.44 -19.72 -9.70
N TYR A 38 1.28 -20.41 -10.48
CA TYR A 38 2.73 -20.42 -10.26
C TYR A 38 3.40 -19.13 -10.78
N ILE A 39 2.94 -18.59 -11.92
CA ILE A 39 3.41 -17.32 -12.46
C ILE A 39 3.07 -16.18 -11.50
N VAL A 40 1.82 -16.10 -11.02
CA VAL A 40 1.39 -15.12 -10.02
C VAL A 40 2.18 -15.27 -8.71
N LYS A 41 2.54 -16.48 -8.31
CA LYS A 41 3.37 -16.74 -7.11
C LYS A 41 4.82 -16.29 -7.29
N ARG A 42 5.41 -16.57 -8.45
CA ARG A 42 6.79 -16.21 -8.82
C ARG A 42 6.95 -14.70 -9.03
N TYR A 43 5.99 -14.05 -9.66
CA TYR A 43 5.96 -12.60 -9.89
C TYR A 43 5.15 -11.83 -8.83
N SER A 44 4.88 -12.44 -7.67
CA SER A 44 4.05 -11.85 -6.63
C SER A 44 4.55 -10.50 -6.13
N MET A 45 5.87 -10.27 -6.14
CA MET A 45 6.49 -8.98 -5.80
C MET A 45 6.18 -7.86 -6.81
N PHE A 46 5.87 -8.18 -8.07
CA PHE A 46 5.53 -7.19 -9.09
C PHE A 46 4.01 -7.07 -9.29
N ILE A 47 3.31 -8.21 -9.37
CA ILE A 47 1.88 -8.25 -9.70
C ILE A 47 1.00 -7.58 -8.62
N LEU A 48 1.43 -7.66 -7.36
CA LEU A 48 0.63 -7.17 -6.23
C LEU A 48 0.67 -5.64 -6.10
N PRO A 49 1.85 -4.98 -6.16
CA PRO A 49 1.90 -3.54 -6.37
C PRO A 49 1.17 -3.10 -7.64
N PHE A 50 1.36 -3.82 -8.75
CA PHE A 50 0.77 -3.48 -10.05
C PHE A 50 -0.78 -3.46 -10.02
N ILE A 51 -1.41 -4.54 -9.55
CA ILE A 51 -2.88 -4.61 -9.43
C ILE A 51 -3.39 -3.55 -8.45
N THR A 52 -2.66 -3.30 -7.36
CA THR A 52 -3.03 -2.27 -6.39
C THR A 52 -3.01 -0.89 -7.04
N THR A 53 -1.92 -0.52 -7.72
CA THR A 53 -1.83 0.76 -8.44
C THR A 53 -2.86 0.88 -9.56
N LEU A 54 -3.19 -0.22 -10.26
CA LEU A 54 -4.21 -0.20 -11.30
C LEU A 54 -5.60 0.06 -10.70
N ARG A 55 -5.94 -0.61 -9.59
CA ARG A 55 -7.22 -0.39 -8.89
C ARG A 55 -7.35 1.04 -8.39
N GLU A 56 -6.42 1.49 -7.55
CA GLU A 56 -6.48 2.83 -6.96
C GLU A 56 -6.39 3.92 -8.04
N GLY A 57 -5.59 3.68 -9.09
CA GLY A 57 -5.48 4.57 -10.24
C GLY A 57 -6.76 4.66 -11.07
N LEU A 58 -7.46 3.54 -11.28
CA LEU A 58 -8.74 3.51 -11.99
C LEU A 58 -9.83 4.23 -11.20
N GLU A 59 -9.90 4.03 -9.88
CA GLU A 59 -10.82 4.76 -9.00
C GLU A 59 -10.58 6.28 -9.09
N ALA A 60 -9.32 6.73 -9.09
CA ALA A 60 -8.96 8.14 -9.23
C ALA A 60 -9.36 8.72 -10.60
N VAL A 61 -9.13 7.99 -11.70
CA VAL A 61 -9.51 8.45 -13.05
C VAL A 61 -11.02 8.57 -13.19
N VAL A 62 -11.78 7.60 -12.66
CA VAL A 62 -13.25 7.65 -12.67
C VAL A 62 -13.77 8.81 -11.82
N PHE A 63 -13.14 9.08 -10.66
CA PHE A 63 -13.53 10.19 -9.78
C PHE A 63 -13.27 11.55 -10.43
N VAL A 64 -12.08 11.75 -11.01
CA VAL A 64 -11.72 12.98 -11.74
C VAL A 64 -12.59 13.17 -12.98
N GLY A 65 -12.86 12.09 -13.72
CA GLY A 65 -13.77 12.11 -14.86
C GLY A 65 -15.20 12.50 -14.48
N GLY A 66 -15.69 12.04 -13.32
CA GLY A 66 -17.03 12.37 -12.82
C GLY A 66 -17.20 13.84 -12.41
N VAL A 67 -16.18 14.46 -11.81
CA VAL A 67 -16.22 15.88 -11.41
C VAL A 67 -15.99 16.86 -12.57
N GLY A 68 -15.45 16.39 -13.69
CA GLY A 68 -15.12 17.23 -14.85
C GLY A 68 -16.30 17.56 -15.78
N ILE A 69 -17.45 16.90 -15.64
CA ILE A 69 -18.57 16.98 -16.61
C ILE A 69 -19.24 18.38 -16.65
N GLY A 70 -19.03 19.22 -15.63
CA GLY A 70 -19.64 20.56 -15.52
C GLY A 70 -18.70 21.76 -15.65
N SER A 71 -17.40 21.56 -15.85
CA SER A 71 -16.39 22.64 -15.75
C SER A 71 -15.81 23.06 -17.11
N SER A 72 -15.45 24.35 -17.25
CA SER A 72 -14.88 24.91 -18.48
C SER A 72 -13.57 24.21 -18.88
N ALA A 73 -13.45 23.79 -20.14
CA ALA A 73 -12.28 23.07 -20.67
C ALA A 73 -10.92 23.77 -20.46
N LYS A 74 -10.93 25.08 -20.21
CA LYS A 74 -9.72 25.89 -19.99
C LYS A 74 -9.12 25.78 -18.59
N SER A 75 -9.85 25.28 -17.59
CA SER A 75 -9.35 25.18 -16.20
C SER A 75 -8.67 23.84 -15.87
N PHE A 76 -8.76 22.82 -16.73
CA PHE A 76 -8.12 21.52 -16.53
C PHE A 76 -6.58 21.46 -16.67
N PRO A 77 -5.91 22.22 -17.58
CA PRO A 77 -4.47 22.01 -17.79
C PRO A 77 -3.62 22.48 -16.61
N LEU A 78 -4.05 23.49 -15.86
CA LEU A 78 -3.28 24.03 -14.73
C LEU A 78 -3.24 23.06 -13.53
N PRO A 79 -4.36 22.46 -13.06
CA PRO A 79 -4.36 21.39 -12.07
C PRO A 79 -3.52 20.16 -12.48
N VAL A 80 -3.52 19.80 -13.78
CA VAL A 80 -2.74 18.65 -14.28
C VAL A 80 -1.24 18.92 -14.15
N VAL A 81 -0.77 20.11 -14.54
CA VAL A 81 0.66 20.47 -14.42
C VAL A 81 1.06 20.60 -12.94
N CYS A 82 0.24 21.25 -12.12
CA CYS A 82 0.48 21.35 -10.68
C CYS A 82 0.51 19.98 -10.01
N GLY A 83 -0.42 19.07 -10.36
CA GLY A 83 -0.48 17.72 -9.85
C GLY A 83 0.73 16.87 -10.27
N LEU A 84 1.16 16.97 -11.53
CA LEU A 84 2.36 16.28 -12.03
C LEU A 84 3.62 16.77 -11.31
N PHE A 85 3.75 18.09 -11.13
CA PHE A 85 4.88 18.68 -10.43
C PHE A 85 4.90 18.27 -8.95
N ALA A 86 3.77 18.36 -8.25
CA ALA A 86 3.64 17.94 -6.87
C ALA A 86 3.90 16.43 -6.71
N GLY A 87 3.39 15.60 -7.62
CA GLY A 87 3.62 14.16 -7.63
C GLY A 87 5.09 13.80 -7.86
N ALA A 88 5.75 14.43 -8.83
CA ALA A 88 7.18 14.26 -9.09
C ALA A 88 8.03 14.72 -7.90
N PHE A 89 7.65 15.83 -7.25
CA PHE A 89 8.34 16.34 -6.06
C PHE A 89 8.24 15.37 -4.88
N VAL A 90 7.03 14.91 -4.55
CA VAL A 90 6.81 13.93 -3.46
C VAL A 90 7.47 12.58 -3.79
N GLY A 91 7.36 12.13 -5.04
CA GLY A 91 8.01 10.90 -5.51
C GLY A 91 9.52 10.96 -5.42
N GLY A 92 10.13 12.08 -5.82
CA GLY A 92 11.56 12.35 -5.67
C GLY A 92 11.97 12.37 -4.20
N PHE A 93 11.20 13.05 -3.34
CA PHE A 93 11.44 13.08 -1.90
C PHE A 93 11.39 11.68 -1.29
N MET A 94 10.46 10.82 -1.71
CA MET A 94 10.39 9.43 -1.26
C MET A 94 11.54 8.57 -1.78
N TYR A 95 11.97 8.77 -3.04
CA TYR A 95 13.05 7.99 -3.64
C TYR A 95 14.39 8.24 -2.93
N TYR A 96 14.73 9.51 -2.70
CA TYR A 96 15.96 9.87 -1.98
C TYR A 96 15.82 9.72 -0.46
N GLY A 97 14.63 9.98 0.08
CA GLY A 97 14.32 9.88 1.50
C GLY A 97 14.12 8.44 2.01
N GLY A 98 13.92 7.45 1.15
CA GLY A 98 13.70 6.05 1.53
C GLY A 98 14.88 5.39 2.25
N SER A 99 16.09 5.94 2.12
CA SER A 99 17.29 5.50 2.85
C SER A 99 17.45 6.21 4.22
N ALA A 100 16.97 7.46 4.34
CA ALA A 100 17.23 8.32 5.50
C ALA A 100 16.04 8.47 6.47
N ILE A 101 14.80 8.42 5.98
CA ILE A 101 13.58 8.47 6.78
C ILE A 101 13.12 7.03 7.01
N SER A 102 12.96 6.62 8.27
CA SER A 102 12.33 5.33 8.55
C SER A 102 10.98 5.28 7.82
N LEU A 103 10.79 4.30 6.93
CA LEU A 103 9.52 4.04 6.22
C LEU A 103 8.30 4.13 7.16
N GLN A 104 8.52 3.81 8.44
CA GLN A 104 7.58 3.93 9.53
C GLN A 104 7.08 5.37 9.79
N VAL A 105 7.95 6.39 9.77
CA VAL A 105 7.53 7.79 9.99
C VAL A 105 6.65 8.27 8.84
N PHE A 106 7.02 7.94 7.60
CA PHE A 106 6.19 8.25 6.43
C PHE A 106 4.80 7.60 6.54
N LEU A 107 4.75 6.31 6.89
CA LEU A 107 3.50 5.59 7.06
C LEU A 107 2.66 6.10 8.24
N CYS A 108 3.31 6.58 9.30
CA CYS A 108 2.62 7.20 10.43
C CYS A 108 1.95 8.52 10.03
N ILE A 109 2.68 9.40 9.34
CA ILE A 109 2.15 10.69 8.87
C ILE A 109 1.02 10.48 7.85
N SER A 110 1.21 9.60 6.86
CA SER A 110 0.16 9.32 5.87
C SER A 110 -1.08 8.71 6.51
N THR A 111 -0.91 7.84 7.52
CA THR A 111 -2.05 7.29 8.28
C THR A 111 -2.76 8.37 9.11
N ALA A 112 -2.02 9.33 9.69
CA ALA A 112 -2.62 10.45 10.42
C ALA A 112 -3.47 11.34 9.49
N ILE A 113 -2.96 11.65 8.30
CA ILE A 113 -3.71 12.39 7.26
C ILE A 113 -4.96 11.62 6.84
N LEU A 114 -4.86 10.30 6.61
CA LEU A 114 -6.02 9.47 6.27
C LEU A 114 -7.09 9.47 7.37
N TYR A 115 -6.70 9.52 8.64
CA TYR A 115 -7.64 9.63 9.76
C TYR A 115 -8.30 11.01 9.82
N LEU A 116 -7.57 12.09 9.55
CA LEU A 116 -8.15 13.43 9.44
C LEU A 116 -9.21 13.51 8.34
N ILE A 117 -8.89 13.03 7.14
CA ILE A 117 -9.83 13.02 6.00
C ILE A 117 -11.06 12.16 6.31
N SER A 118 -10.86 10.98 6.91
CA SER A 118 -11.98 10.11 7.28
C SER A 118 -12.89 10.74 8.34
N ALA A 119 -12.33 11.50 9.30
CA ALA A 119 -13.12 12.22 10.29
C ALA A 119 -13.92 13.36 9.63
N GLY A 120 -13.29 14.09 8.70
CA GLY A 120 -13.95 15.14 7.92
C GLY A 120 -15.10 14.62 7.07
N LEU A 121 -14.88 13.54 6.31
CA LEU A 121 -15.92 12.89 5.50
C LEU A 121 -17.07 12.35 6.34
N PHE A 122 -16.80 11.80 7.53
CA PHE A 122 -17.84 11.32 8.44
C PHE A 122 -18.71 12.46 8.97
N SER A 123 -18.08 13.55 9.44
CA SER A 123 -18.77 14.78 9.87
C SER A 123 -19.64 15.37 8.75
N ARG A 124 -19.07 15.46 7.54
CA ARG A 124 -19.78 15.96 6.35
C ARG A 124 -20.97 15.09 5.96
N GLY A 125 -20.85 13.76 6.08
CA GLY A 125 -21.97 12.85 5.86
C GLY A 125 -23.15 13.12 6.79
N VAL A 126 -22.88 13.29 8.09
CA VAL A 126 -23.93 13.63 9.07
C VAL A 126 -24.55 14.99 8.77
N TRP A 127 -23.72 15.98 8.42
CA TRP A 127 -24.20 17.30 8.03
C TRP A 127 -25.16 17.24 6.83
N PHE A 128 -24.84 16.46 5.78
CA PHE A 128 -25.73 16.30 4.63
C PHE A 128 -27.07 15.66 4.99
N PHE A 129 -27.10 14.69 5.92
CA PHE A 129 -28.37 14.12 6.39
C PHE A 129 -29.21 15.15 7.14
N GLU A 130 -28.60 15.95 8.01
CA GLU A 130 -29.32 17.00 8.74
C GLU A 130 -29.83 18.10 7.80
N ASN A 131 -29.00 18.49 6.83
CA ASN A 131 -29.37 19.49 5.84
C ASN A 131 -30.47 18.99 4.89
N TYR A 132 -30.45 17.70 4.53
CA TYR A 132 -31.54 17.09 3.74
C TYR A 132 -32.89 17.16 4.46
N VAL A 133 -32.91 16.88 5.78
CA VAL A 133 -34.13 17.00 6.60
C VAL A 133 -34.61 18.45 6.64
N PHE A 134 -33.69 19.41 6.75
CA PHE A 134 -34.03 20.83 6.77
C PHE A 134 -34.57 21.31 5.42
N ASN A 135 -33.93 20.92 4.30
CA ASN A 135 -34.38 21.23 2.95
C ASN A 135 -35.79 20.69 2.66
N LEU A 136 -36.14 19.52 3.21
CA LEU A 136 -37.49 18.96 3.10
C LEU A 136 -38.53 19.81 3.86
N GLN A 137 -38.15 20.42 4.99
CA GLN A 137 -39.03 21.26 5.80
C GLN A 137 -39.23 22.65 5.19
N THR A 138 -38.20 23.22 4.59
CA THR A 138 -38.24 24.55 3.96
C THR A 138 -38.80 24.52 2.53
N GLY A 139 -38.91 23.33 1.92
CA GLY A 139 -39.42 23.17 0.56
C GLY A 139 -38.48 23.68 -0.54
N GLY A 140 -37.21 23.91 -0.21
CA GLY A 140 -36.18 24.43 -1.13
C GLY A 140 -34.78 24.16 -0.59
N ASP A 141 -33.76 24.24 -1.47
CA ASP A 141 -32.37 23.97 -1.09
C ASP A 141 -31.76 25.16 -0.33
N ALA A 142 -31.75 25.07 0.99
CA ALA A 142 -31.31 26.16 1.85
C ALA A 142 -29.80 26.44 1.70
N ALA A 143 -28.99 25.44 1.34
CA ALA A 143 -27.54 25.58 1.22
C ALA A 143 -27.11 26.37 -0.03
N GLU A 144 -27.89 26.33 -1.10
CA GLU A 144 -27.65 27.06 -2.35
C GLU A 144 -28.12 28.52 -2.28
N ASN A 145 -29.00 28.85 -1.32
CA ASN A 145 -29.58 30.19 -1.16
C ASN A 145 -28.64 31.21 -0.48
N GLY A 146 -27.37 30.85 -0.26
CA GLY A 146 -26.36 31.72 0.33
C GLY A 146 -26.10 31.48 1.83
N SER A 147 -25.35 32.41 2.42
CA SER A 147 -24.98 32.39 3.85
C SER A 147 -25.78 33.41 4.67
N GLY A 148 -27.00 33.73 4.22
CA GLY A 148 -27.87 34.74 4.84
C GLY A 148 -28.82 34.17 5.89
N PRO A 149 -29.50 35.01 6.68
CA PRO A 149 -30.55 34.56 7.60
C PRO A 149 -31.65 33.79 6.87
N GLY A 150 -32.01 32.60 7.37
CA GLY A 150 -33.01 31.71 6.76
C GLY A 150 -32.44 30.53 5.97
N THR A 151 -31.11 30.47 5.77
CA THR A 151 -30.44 29.35 5.07
C THR A 151 -30.00 28.21 5.99
N TYR A 152 -30.24 28.33 7.30
CA TYR A 152 -29.86 27.32 8.30
C TYR A 152 -30.88 27.22 9.44
N ASN A 153 -30.90 26.06 10.10
CA ASN A 153 -31.77 25.83 11.25
C ASN A 153 -31.14 26.31 12.56
N ILE A 154 -31.59 27.47 13.05
CA ILE A 154 -31.08 28.12 14.27
C ILE A 154 -31.14 27.19 15.51
N HIS A 155 -32.09 26.25 15.57
CA HIS A 155 -32.23 25.35 16.72
C HIS A 155 -31.20 24.22 16.77
N LYS A 156 -30.61 23.86 15.62
CA LYS A 156 -29.64 22.75 15.51
C LYS A 156 -28.22 23.22 15.18
N THR A 157 -28.07 24.48 14.81
CA THR A 157 -26.79 25.10 14.49
C THR A 157 -26.08 25.57 15.77
N VAL A 158 -24.79 25.28 15.85
CA VAL A 158 -23.90 25.75 16.94
C VAL A 158 -23.27 27.08 16.56
N TRP A 159 -22.74 27.15 15.34
CA TRP A 159 -22.23 28.40 14.77
C TRP A 159 -22.60 28.51 13.30
N HIS A 160 -22.75 29.74 12.85
CA HIS A 160 -22.89 30.10 11.46
C HIS A 160 -21.96 31.27 11.16
N VAL A 161 -21.19 31.16 10.09
CA VAL A 161 -20.35 32.24 9.57
C VAL A 161 -20.86 32.64 8.19
N ASN A 162 -21.08 33.94 7.98
CA ASN A 162 -21.64 34.46 6.73
C ASN A 162 -20.64 34.44 5.56
N CYS A 163 -19.35 34.24 5.85
CA CYS A 163 -18.29 34.01 4.88
C CYS A 163 -17.79 32.56 4.97
N CYS A 164 -17.00 32.14 3.98
CA CYS A 164 -16.33 30.84 3.96
C CYS A 164 -17.28 29.66 3.68
N ASN A 165 -18.24 29.88 2.80
CA ASN A 165 -19.17 28.84 2.36
C ASN A 165 -18.50 27.95 1.30
N PRO A 166 -18.34 26.63 1.54
CA PRO A 166 -17.65 25.73 0.63
C PRO A 166 -18.38 25.47 -0.70
N LEU A 167 -19.64 25.92 -0.85
CA LEU A 167 -20.41 25.80 -2.09
C LEU A 167 -20.29 27.04 -2.99
N ILE A 168 -20.06 28.21 -2.40
CA ILE A 168 -20.15 29.51 -3.09
C ILE A 168 -18.79 30.21 -3.15
N ASP A 169 -17.97 30.06 -2.11
CA ASP A 169 -16.65 30.68 -2.03
C ASP A 169 -15.56 29.73 -2.54
N GLU A 170 -14.73 30.22 -3.46
CA GLU A 170 -13.62 29.46 -4.03
C GLU A 170 -12.54 29.14 -2.96
N GLY A 171 -12.12 27.87 -2.86
CA GLY A 171 -11.02 27.41 -1.99
C GLY A 171 -11.43 26.83 -0.63
N TRP A 172 -12.63 27.12 -0.15
CA TRP A 172 -13.16 26.52 1.09
C TRP A 172 -13.69 25.09 0.88
N ASP A 173 -13.95 24.72 -0.37
CA ASP A 173 -14.28 23.37 -0.83
C ASP A 173 -13.18 22.35 -0.51
N VAL A 174 -11.90 22.76 -0.57
CA VAL A 174 -10.75 21.94 -0.19
C VAL A 174 -10.77 21.63 1.31
N PHE A 175 -11.03 22.63 2.15
CA PHE A 175 -11.12 22.45 3.61
C PHE A 175 -12.36 21.63 4.01
N ASN A 176 -13.48 21.80 3.29
CA ASN A 176 -14.66 20.96 3.46
C ASN A 176 -14.37 19.49 3.11
N SER A 177 -13.61 19.25 2.04
CA SER A 177 -13.30 17.89 1.59
C SER A 177 -12.21 17.20 2.44
N LEU A 178 -11.23 17.95 2.96
CA LEU A 178 -10.13 17.41 3.76
C LEU A 178 -10.41 17.36 5.27
N LEU A 179 -10.98 18.43 5.83
CA LEU A 179 -11.18 18.57 7.28
C LEU A 179 -12.65 18.43 7.69
N GLY A 180 -13.58 18.46 6.73
CA GLY A 180 -15.02 18.52 7.03
C GLY A 180 -15.47 19.91 7.49
N TRP A 181 -14.75 20.96 7.10
CA TRP A 181 -15.10 22.34 7.41
C TRP A 181 -16.45 22.72 6.79
N GLN A 182 -17.30 23.41 7.56
CA GLN A 182 -18.55 23.94 7.08
C GLN A 182 -18.85 25.28 7.76
N ASN A 183 -19.37 26.26 7.01
CA ASN A 183 -19.72 27.58 7.52
C ASN A 183 -20.85 27.52 8.56
N THR A 184 -21.73 26.53 8.40
CA THR A 184 -22.85 26.22 9.30
C THR A 184 -22.60 24.89 9.98
N ALA A 185 -22.07 24.89 11.20
CA ALA A 185 -21.91 23.65 11.95
C ALA A 185 -23.11 23.35 12.82
N THR A 186 -23.56 22.10 12.77
CA THR A 186 -24.67 21.57 13.56
C THR A 186 -24.13 20.78 14.74
N TYR A 187 -24.96 20.59 15.77
CA TYR A 187 -24.60 19.70 16.89
C TYR A 187 -24.24 18.30 16.39
N GLY A 188 -24.94 17.79 15.38
CA GLY A 188 -24.70 16.48 14.79
C GLY A 188 -23.32 16.36 14.14
N SER A 189 -22.91 17.32 13.31
CA SER A 189 -21.61 17.26 12.63
C SER A 189 -20.43 17.34 13.61
N ILE A 190 -20.51 18.22 14.61
CA ILE A 190 -19.48 18.38 15.65
C ILE A 190 -19.39 17.11 16.52
N LEU A 191 -20.53 16.58 16.98
CA LEU A 191 -20.55 15.36 17.77
C LEU A 191 -20.04 14.17 16.96
N ALA A 192 -20.42 14.05 15.68
CA ALA A 192 -19.92 13.00 14.79
C ALA A 192 -18.40 13.04 14.64
N TYR A 193 -17.82 14.22 14.46
CA TYR A 193 -16.36 14.40 14.40
C TYR A 193 -15.68 13.95 15.70
N ASN A 194 -16.19 14.39 16.85
CA ASN A 194 -15.63 14.03 18.15
C ASN A 194 -15.79 12.53 18.47
N LEU A 195 -16.95 11.95 18.17
CA LEU A 195 -17.22 10.52 18.37
C LEU A 195 -16.34 9.65 17.47
N TYR A 196 -16.03 10.09 16.26
CA TYR A 196 -15.09 9.40 15.38
C TYR A 196 -13.70 9.31 16.03
N TRP A 197 -13.17 10.43 16.53
CA TRP A 197 -11.88 10.46 17.22
C TRP A 197 -11.88 9.64 18.50
N LEU A 198 -12.96 9.71 19.28
CA LEU A 198 -13.12 8.89 20.48
C LEU A 198 -13.10 7.40 20.14
N ALA A 199 -13.86 6.97 19.13
CA ALA A 199 -13.87 5.58 18.67
C ALA A 199 -12.48 5.14 18.19
N LEU A 200 -11.76 6.01 17.48
CA LEU A 200 -10.40 5.74 17.01
C LEU A 200 -9.41 5.58 18.18
N ILE A 201 -9.46 6.45 19.18
CA ILE A 201 -8.64 6.35 20.40
C ILE A 201 -8.96 5.05 21.16
N VAL A 202 -10.24 4.70 21.30
CA VAL A 202 -10.66 3.45 21.95
C VAL A 202 -10.11 2.24 21.20
N VAL A 203 -10.26 2.18 19.88
CA VAL A 203 -9.78 1.04 19.07
C VAL A 203 -8.25 0.92 19.13
N LEU A 204 -7.53 2.04 18.98
CA LEU A 204 -6.07 2.04 19.08
C LEU A 204 -5.61 1.67 20.50
N GLY A 205 -6.27 2.18 21.53
CA GLY A 205 -6.01 1.84 22.93
C GLY A 205 -6.22 0.36 23.22
N LEU A 206 -7.33 -0.23 22.73
CA LEU A 206 -7.60 -1.67 22.85
C LEU A 206 -6.53 -2.51 22.15
N MET A 207 -6.09 -2.12 20.95
CA MET A 207 -5.03 -2.84 20.24
C MET A 207 -3.66 -2.72 20.91
N LEU A 208 -3.32 -1.53 21.43
CA LEU A 208 -2.07 -1.32 22.16
C LEU A 208 -2.06 -2.12 23.46
N PHE A 209 -3.20 -2.17 24.16
CA PHE A 209 -3.36 -2.95 25.39
C PHE A 209 -3.25 -4.46 25.12
N GLU A 210 -3.87 -4.95 24.06
CA GLU A 210 -3.73 -6.35 23.61
C GLU A 210 -2.27 -6.70 23.31
N GLU A 211 -1.51 -5.80 22.68
CA GLU A 211 -0.09 -6.03 22.41
C GLU A 211 0.79 -6.02 23.67
N LYS A 212 0.46 -5.20 24.67
CA LYS A 212 1.23 -5.13 25.93
C LYS A 212 0.88 -6.21 26.95
N LYS A 213 -0.39 -6.62 27.04
CA LYS A 213 -0.88 -7.53 28.10
C LYS A 213 -1.41 -8.87 27.58
N GLY A 214 -1.58 -9.04 26.27
CA GLY A 214 -2.03 -10.30 25.66
C GLY A 214 -3.53 -10.62 25.82
N HIS A 215 -4.33 -9.73 26.41
CA HIS A 215 -5.77 -9.90 26.61
C HIS A 215 -6.52 -8.57 26.49
N LEU A 216 -7.84 -8.59 26.22
CA LEU A 216 -8.67 -7.40 26.31
C LEU A 216 -8.79 -6.90 27.76
N PRO A 217 -8.95 -5.58 27.99
CA PRO A 217 -9.04 -5.00 29.33
C PRO A 217 -10.19 -5.56 30.18
N PHE A 218 -11.27 -6.02 29.56
CA PHE A 218 -12.47 -6.50 30.27
C PHE A 218 -12.62 -8.03 30.34
N CYS A 219 -11.89 -8.81 29.52
CA CYS A 219 -11.99 -10.26 29.51
C CYS A 219 -10.60 -10.90 29.31
N LYS A 220 -10.07 -11.53 30.37
CA LYS A 220 -8.75 -12.19 30.35
C LYS A 220 -8.63 -13.32 29.32
N SER A 221 -9.74 -13.91 28.86
CA SER A 221 -9.74 -15.02 27.88
C SER A 221 -10.01 -14.60 26.43
N LEU A 222 -10.42 -13.34 26.21
CA LEU A 222 -10.82 -12.85 24.90
C LEU A 222 -9.72 -11.96 24.30
N THR A 223 -9.33 -12.33 23.09
CA THR A 223 -8.40 -11.63 22.21
C THR A 223 -9.26 -11.00 21.11
N LEU A 224 -8.97 -9.80 20.59
CA LEU A 224 -9.77 -9.15 19.53
C LEU A 224 -9.92 -10.07 18.30
N ARG A 225 -8.93 -10.93 18.10
CA ARG A 225 -8.92 -11.98 17.08
C ARG A 225 -10.03 -13.02 17.22
N LYS A 226 -10.48 -13.35 18.43
CA LYS A 226 -11.57 -14.30 18.70
C LYS A 226 -12.96 -13.70 18.47
N LEU A 227 -13.09 -12.36 18.50
CA LEU A 227 -14.36 -11.67 18.21
C LEU A 227 -14.67 -11.58 16.71
N ASN A 228 -13.70 -11.86 15.83
CA ASN A 228 -13.99 -11.94 14.40
C ASN A 228 -14.78 -13.24 14.13
N PRO A 229 -16.03 -13.20 13.64
CA PRO A 229 -16.82 -14.41 13.36
C PRO A 229 -16.12 -15.36 12.39
N MET A 230 -15.24 -14.82 11.53
CA MET A 230 -14.44 -15.58 10.58
C MET A 230 -13.30 -16.38 11.24
N TYR A 231 -12.98 -16.14 12.52
CA TYR A 231 -11.98 -16.89 13.28
C TYR A 231 -12.46 -18.31 13.65
N HIS A 232 -13.76 -18.48 13.88
CA HIS A 232 -14.34 -19.80 14.17
C HIS A 232 -14.62 -20.59 12.89
N VAL A 233 -14.92 -19.89 11.79
CA VAL A 233 -15.15 -20.53 10.48
C VAL A 233 -13.84 -20.95 9.79
N LYS A 234 -12.77 -20.15 9.90
CA LYS A 234 -11.44 -20.51 9.35
C LYS A 234 -10.57 -21.03 10.48
N ASN A 235 -10.41 -22.36 10.57
CA ASN A 235 -9.49 -23.07 11.47
C ASN A 235 -8.01 -22.67 11.24
N LYS A 236 -7.65 -21.45 11.67
CA LYS A 236 -6.35 -20.81 11.44
C LYS A 236 -5.23 -21.36 12.32
N LYS A 237 -5.48 -22.35 13.19
CA LYS A 237 -4.45 -23.09 13.94
C LYS A 237 -3.38 -23.69 13.02
N LYS A 238 -3.72 -24.01 11.76
CA LYS A 238 -2.80 -24.61 10.78
C LYS A 238 -1.76 -23.67 10.14
N ASN A 239 -1.86 -22.34 10.32
CA ASN A 239 -1.00 -21.37 9.63
C ASN A 239 -0.06 -20.58 10.56
N GLU A 240 0.02 -20.93 11.84
CA GLU A 240 0.98 -20.35 12.76
C GLU A 240 2.24 -21.20 12.72
N LEU A 241 3.16 -20.84 11.83
CA LEU A 241 4.52 -21.35 11.88
C LEU A 241 5.15 -20.78 13.16
N SER A 242 5.60 -21.66 14.06
CA SER A 242 6.37 -21.24 15.25
C SER A 242 7.59 -20.45 14.79
N ASP A 243 8.00 -19.40 15.52
CA ASP A 243 9.18 -18.59 15.17
C ASP A 243 10.44 -19.46 14.97
N ALA A 244 10.52 -20.59 15.67
CA ALA A 244 11.57 -21.61 15.50
C ALA A 244 11.49 -22.36 14.15
N GLU A 245 10.28 -22.64 13.66
CA GLU A 245 10.05 -23.30 12.37
C GLU A 245 10.27 -22.34 11.20
N ALA A 246 9.95 -21.05 11.38
CA ALA A 246 10.30 -19.99 10.43
C ALA A 246 11.82 -19.80 10.31
N ALA A 247 12.55 -19.82 11.43
CA ALA A 247 14.01 -19.74 11.44
C ALA A 247 14.66 -20.93 10.73
N ARG A 248 14.14 -22.15 10.94
CA ARG A 248 14.60 -23.36 10.23
C ARG A 248 14.41 -23.24 8.71
N LEU A 249 13.25 -22.80 8.26
CA LEU A 249 12.99 -22.57 6.84
C LEU A 249 13.92 -21.52 6.23
N PHE A 250 14.24 -20.43 6.96
CA PHE A 250 15.20 -19.43 6.48
C PHE A 250 16.62 -19.99 6.37
N GLN A 251 17.02 -20.87 7.28
CA GLN A 251 18.33 -21.50 7.23
C GLN A 251 18.43 -22.50 6.07
N GLU A 252 17.39 -23.32 5.87
CA GLU A 252 17.26 -24.22 4.74
C GLU A 252 17.21 -23.46 3.40
N ALA A 253 16.53 -22.31 3.37
CA ALA A 253 16.50 -21.40 2.23
C ALA A 253 17.89 -20.90 1.84
N ARG A 254 18.63 -20.43 2.85
CA ARG A 254 19.97 -19.87 2.67
C ARG A 254 20.94 -20.94 2.19
N ASN A 255 20.86 -22.14 2.77
CA ASN A 255 21.71 -23.26 2.37
C ASN A 255 21.43 -23.70 0.92
N ASN A 256 20.16 -23.83 0.53
CA ASN A 256 19.78 -24.17 -0.85
C ASN A 256 20.23 -23.09 -1.87
N LEU A 257 20.14 -21.81 -1.51
CA LEU A 257 20.65 -20.72 -2.36
C LEU A 257 22.17 -20.79 -2.50
N GLN A 258 22.88 -21.03 -1.40
CA GLN A 258 24.33 -21.11 -1.40
C GLN A 258 24.81 -22.35 -2.17
N GLU A 259 24.11 -23.47 -2.08
CA GLU A 259 24.36 -24.67 -2.87
C GLU A 259 24.13 -24.42 -4.37
N ARG A 260 23.05 -23.73 -4.74
CA ARG A 260 22.79 -23.34 -6.16
C ARG A 260 23.85 -22.39 -6.71
N VAL A 261 24.27 -21.40 -5.93
CA VAL A 261 25.36 -20.48 -6.31
C VAL A 261 26.68 -21.23 -6.42
N SER A 262 26.91 -22.23 -5.56
CA SER A 262 28.10 -23.07 -5.62
C SER A 262 28.09 -23.97 -6.86
N LEU A 263 26.93 -24.53 -7.24
CA LEU A 263 26.78 -25.34 -8.45
C LEU A 263 26.94 -24.49 -9.72
N GLU A 264 26.32 -23.30 -9.79
CA GLU A 264 26.52 -22.38 -10.91
C GLU A 264 27.97 -21.87 -11.00
N GLY A 265 28.64 -21.66 -9.86
CA GLY A 265 30.06 -21.32 -9.80
C GLY A 265 30.98 -22.48 -10.23
N ASN A 266 30.65 -23.71 -9.85
CA ASN A 266 31.41 -24.89 -10.25
C ASN A 266 31.26 -25.17 -11.74
N ASP A 267 30.05 -25.03 -12.29
CA ASP A 267 29.78 -25.21 -13.72
C ASP A 267 30.49 -24.13 -14.56
N ALA A 268 30.54 -22.87 -14.09
CA ALA A 268 31.32 -21.81 -14.75
C ALA A 268 32.85 -22.03 -14.66
N SER A 269 33.34 -22.60 -13.54
CA SER A 269 34.76 -22.94 -13.37
C SER A 269 35.17 -24.22 -14.13
N ALA A 270 34.26 -25.16 -14.32
CA ALA A 270 34.47 -26.37 -15.12
C ALA A 270 34.41 -26.06 -16.62
N ASP A 271 33.57 -25.12 -17.05
CA ASP A 271 33.51 -24.65 -18.44
C ASP A 271 34.77 -23.87 -18.83
N SER A 272 35.27 -22.99 -17.95
CA SER A 272 36.56 -22.29 -18.16
C SER A 272 37.77 -23.22 -18.14
N GLY A 273 37.79 -24.24 -17.25
CA GLY A 273 38.84 -25.25 -17.23
C GLY A 273 38.86 -26.15 -18.46
N ASN A 274 37.69 -26.53 -19.00
CA ASN A 274 37.59 -27.30 -20.25
C ASN A 274 37.98 -26.47 -21.48
N VAL A 275 37.62 -25.19 -21.52
CA VAL A 275 38.04 -24.26 -22.59
C VAL A 275 39.57 -24.04 -22.57
N GLU A 276 40.19 -23.90 -21.40
CA GLU A 276 41.64 -23.75 -21.27
C GLU A 276 42.39 -25.05 -21.65
N LEU A 277 41.84 -26.21 -21.30
CA LEU A 277 42.36 -27.52 -21.74
C LEU A 277 42.19 -27.76 -23.25
N ASP A 278 41.09 -27.33 -23.86
CA ASP A 278 40.88 -27.45 -25.32
C ASP A 278 41.79 -26.50 -26.10
N ILE A 279 42.04 -25.28 -25.62
CA ILE A 279 43.01 -24.33 -26.23
C ILE A 279 44.43 -24.87 -26.13
N LEU A 280 44.82 -25.48 -25.00
CA LEU A 280 46.13 -26.13 -24.85
C LEU A 280 46.24 -27.37 -25.76
N ARG A 281 45.16 -28.13 -25.97
CA ARG A 281 45.14 -29.30 -26.85
C ARG A 281 45.24 -28.91 -28.33
N GLU A 282 44.60 -27.83 -28.76
CA GLU A 282 44.74 -27.26 -30.11
C GLU A 282 46.13 -26.67 -30.34
N GLY A 283 46.68 -25.92 -29.37
CA GLY A 283 48.03 -25.34 -29.44
C GLY A 283 49.16 -26.39 -29.51
N THR A 284 48.96 -27.55 -28.88
CA THR A 284 49.93 -28.66 -28.94
C THR A 284 49.84 -29.44 -30.27
N SER A 285 48.65 -29.49 -30.88
CA SER A 285 48.44 -30.10 -32.20
C SER A 285 49.01 -29.23 -33.34
N ALA A 286 48.90 -27.89 -33.22
CA ALA A 286 49.46 -26.94 -34.18
C ALA A 286 51.00 -26.98 -34.21
N LYS A 287 51.67 -27.05 -33.04
CA LYS A 287 53.14 -27.21 -32.97
C LYS A 287 53.63 -28.55 -33.53
N LYS A 288 52.82 -29.62 -33.45
CA LYS A 288 53.16 -30.92 -34.04
C LYS A 288 53.05 -30.89 -35.57
N ALA A 289 52.09 -30.13 -36.11
CA ALA A 289 51.93 -29.93 -37.55
C ALA A 289 53.02 -29.03 -38.15
N GLU A 290 53.45 -27.95 -37.46
CA GLU A 290 54.56 -27.10 -37.94
C GLU A 290 55.91 -27.83 -37.93
N SER A 291 56.17 -28.72 -36.97
CA SER A 291 57.42 -29.53 -36.94
C SER A 291 57.53 -30.58 -38.06
N SER A 292 56.44 -30.86 -38.78
CA SER A 292 56.39 -31.85 -39.87
C SER A 292 56.44 -31.22 -41.27
N ILE A 293 56.45 -29.89 -41.37
CA ILE A 293 56.43 -29.15 -42.65
C ILE A 293 57.79 -28.48 -42.96
N GLU A 294 58.73 -28.41 -42.00
CA GLU A 294 60.03 -27.75 -42.17
C GLU A 294 61.19 -28.70 -42.52
N PHE A 295 60.94 -29.77 -43.28
CA PHE A 295 61.99 -30.64 -43.81
C PHE A 295 61.64 -31.18 -45.21
N ASP A 296 61.35 -30.29 -46.15
CA ASP A 296 61.46 -30.57 -47.59
C ASP A 296 61.49 -29.23 -48.35
N THR A 297 62.57 -28.48 -48.19
CA THR A 297 62.94 -27.42 -49.12
C THR A 297 64.45 -27.37 -49.35
N ILE A 298 64.80 -27.79 -50.58
CA ILE A 298 65.93 -27.35 -51.44
C ILE A 298 67.20 -28.23 -51.40
N PRO A 299 67.87 -28.47 -52.55
CA PRO A 299 67.51 -28.23 -53.97
C PRO A 299 67.21 -29.50 -54.78
#